data_AF-A0A7K7PBN8-F1
#
_entry.id   AF-A0A7K7PBN8-F1
#
_cell.length_a   1.000
_cell.length_b   1.000
_cell.length_c   1.000
_cell.angle_alpha   90.00
_cell.angle_beta   90.00
_cell.angle_gamma   90.00
#
_symmetry.space_group_name_H-M   'P 1'
#
loop_
_entity.id
_entity.type
_entity.pdbx_description
1 polymer ?
#
loop_
_entity_poly.entity_id
_entity_poly.type
_entity_poly.pdbx_seq_one_letter_code
_entity_poly.pdbx_strand_id
1 'polypeptide(L)'
;MASQDEIQAHHFTDIFDEDEAERSFLSSKPTCVIVFGKPGSGKKTLARKLAQRWNCIFIEASEVIQTNIQLGTEYGLKCQELLCQGQSIPEELVTEMILQKIESPEAAHFGYVLTGFPSLSEEYMTVPQQIEKIMTLKLKPDVLINIKCPDYELCQRISGQRQNPDSGEIYQRSQWDPKVIGKRKKDQDEEEDEEEDEEQDEEEEGEEGEEEETGEGPRKKSESFHQLVQRPEDFLENAEKRIGIHKDIMLPALEGLLADQDCRYLIEVDGSQQPDRVFEVASDKNYTCNYCYFNKQDELFRALSSYKLIAPRYRWRRSRWGQVCPVALKEGDIVMGNPEFAVSFLGRMYILSSEEALKKFMLNPRPYLLPPMPVSPCKVFVFGPPFSGRTTICNVIAHNYKGKV
;
A
#
# COMPACT_ATOMS: atom_id res chain seq x y z
N MET A 1 -52.29 -8.33 -16.75
CA MET A 1 -51.29 -7.25 -16.67
C MET A 1 -50.15 -7.79 -15.84
N ALA A 2 -49.19 -8.46 -16.50
CA ALA A 2 -48.01 -9.03 -15.87
C ALA A 2 -46.85 -8.06 -16.12
N SER A 3 -46.11 -7.81 -15.05
CA SER A 3 -44.99 -6.90 -14.90
C SER A 3 -43.89 -7.13 -15.93
N GLN A 4 -43.32 -6.02 -16.39
CA GLN A 4 -42.09 -5.99 -17.16
C GLN A 4 -40.96 -6.59 -16.31
N ASP A 5 -40.47 -7.76 -16.70
CA ASP A 5 -39.19 -8.27 -16.22
C ASP A 5 -38.09 -7.36 -16.77
N GLU A 6 -37.51 -6.54 -15.90
CA GLU A 6 -36.22 -5.89 -16.16
C GLU A 6 -35.16 -6.99 -16.28
N ILE A 7 -34.92 -7.41 -17.51
CA ILE A 7 -33.72 -8.17 -17.87
C ILE A 7 -32.55 -7.24 -17.54
N GLN A 8 -31.92 -7.43 -16.38
CA GLN A 8 -30.57 -6.94 -16.13
C GLN A 8 -29.67 -7.62 -17.16
N ALA A 9 -29.52 -6.96 -18.32
CA ALA A 9 -28.49 -7.28 -19.26
C ALA A 9 -27.17 -7.02 -18.54
N HIS A 10 -26.58 -8.08 -17.98
CA HIS A 10 -25.14 -8.09 -17.72
C HIS A 10 -24.49 -7.88 -19.08
N HIS A 11 -24.23 -6.62 -19.43
CA HIS A 11 -23.44 -6.26 -20.59
C HIS A 11 -22.15 -7.07 -20.47
N PHE A 12 -21.88 -7.91 -21.46
CA PHE A 12 -20.62 -8.64 -21.53
C PHE A 12 -19.52 -7.58 -21.53
N THR A 13 -18.85 -7.40 -20.40
CA THR A 13 -17.71 -6.51 -20.26
C THR A 13 -16.52 -7.24 -20.85
N ASP A 14 -16.00 -6.78 -21.99
CA ASP A 14 -14.80 -7.36 -22.55
C ASP A 14 -13.61 -6.87 -21.72
N ILE A 15 -13.15 -7.72 -20.80
CA ILE A 15 -11.97 -7.46 -19.94
C ILE A 15 -10.70 -7.17 -20.74
N PHE A 16 -10.72 -7.35 -22.07
CA PHE A 16 -9.61 -7.08 -22.95
C PHE A 16 -9.75 -5.76 -23.75
N ASP A 17 -10.92 -5.09 -23.78
CA ASP A 17 -11.11 -3.77 -24.43
C ASP A 17 -10.40 -2.65 -23.66
N GLU A 18 -9.60 -1.82 -24.34
CA GLU A 18 -8.76 -0.81 -23.69
C GLU A 18 -9.53 0.27 -22.98
N ASP A 19 -10.53 0.82 -23.65
CA ASP A 19 -11.35 1.92 -23.16
C ASP A 19 -12.31 1.41 -22.10
N GLU A 20 -12.85 0.20 -22.25
CA GLU A 20 -13.74 -0.40 -21.24
C GLU A 20 -12.99 -0.75 -19.95
N ALA A 21 -11.78 -1.31 -20.04
CA ALA A 21 -10.95 -1.61 -18.87
C ALA A 21 -10.42 -0.33 -18.20
N GLU A 22 -10.09 0.71 -18.95
CA GLU A 22 -9.70 2.02 -18.37
C GLU A 22 -10.89 2.69 -17.69
N ARG A 23 -12.07 2.69 -18.32
CA ARG A 23 -13.31 3.16 -17.67
C ARG A 23 -13.63 2.34 -16.42
N SER A 24 -13.48 1.02 -16.48
CA SER A 24 -13.67 0.14 -15.34
C SER A 24 -12.69 0.47 -14.20
N PHE A 25 -11.42 0.69 -14.51
CA PHE A 25 -10.42 1.12 -13.53
C PHE A 25 -10.71 2.51 -12.95
N LEU A 26 -11.06 3.49 -13.78
CA LEU A 26 -11.43 4.84 -13.32
C LEU A 26 -12.72 4.84 -12.50
N SER A 27 -13.63 3.89 -12.76
CA SER A 27 -14.84 3.65 -11.96
C SER A 27 -14.58 2.78 -10.73
N SER A 28 -13.42 2.13 -10.64
CA SER A 28 -13.08 1.27 -9.53
C SER A 28 -12.81 2.10 -8.29
N LYS A 29 -13.19 1.55 -7.15
CA LYS A 29 -12.98 2.20 -5.85
C LYS A 29 -11.48 2.38 -5.61
N PRO A 30 -11.02 3.57 -5.17
CA PRO A 30 -9.61 3.77 -4.83
C PRO A 30 -9.23 2.98 -3.57
N THR A 31 -7.93 2.76 -3.37
CA THR A 31 -7.44 2.02 -2.19
C THR A 31 -7.62 2.83 -0.91
N CYS A 32 -8.37 2.28 0.04
CA CYS A 32 -8.55 2.89 1.36
C CYS A 32 -7.90 2.03 2.45
N VAL A 33 -7.05 2.61 3.28
CA VAL A 33 -6.26 1.88 4.29
C VAL A 33 -6.41 2.50 5.67
N ILE A 34 -6.44 1.67 6.70
CA ILE A 34 -6.39 2.11 8.10
C ILE A 34 -5.19 1.50 8.78
N VAL A 35 -4.45 2.33 9.52
CA VAL A 35 -3.28 1.89 10.28
C VAL A 35 -3.58 1.94 11.79
N PHE A 36 -3.63 0.76 12.39
CA PHE A 36 -3.77 0.55 13.83
C PHE A 36 -2.43 0.29 14.50
N GLY A 37 -2.40 0.56 15.80
CA GLY A 37 -1.26 0.24 16.65
C GLY A 37 -1.28 1.05 17.93
N LYS A 38 -0.60 0.51 18.94
CA LYS A 38 -0.46 1.13 20.26
C LYS A 38 0.19 2.53 20.17
N PRO A 39 -0.02 3.41 21.16
CA PRO A 39 0.72 4.67 21.26
C PRO A 39 2.24 4.42 21.19
N GLY A 40 2.99 5.23 20.44
CA GLY A 40 4.44 5.07 20.27
C GLY A 40 4.89 4.08 19.21
N SER A 41 3.98 3.35 18.53
CA SER A 41 4.34 2.32 17.54
C SER A 41 4.88 2.87 16.20
N GLY A 42 4.85 4.18 15.99
CA GLY A 42 5.24 4.79 14.70
C GLY A 42 4.15 4.79 13.63
N LYS A 43 2.89 4.46 13.98
CA LYS A 43 1.75 4.44 13.05
C LYS A 43 1.60 5.68 12.17
N LYS A 44 1.79 6.88 12.75
CA LYS A 44 1.73 8.16 12.03
C LYS A 44 2.80 8.24 10.92
N THR A 45 4.03 7.91 11.26
CA THR A 45 5.16 7.91 10.32
C THR A 45 4.94 6.89 9.21
N LEU A 46 4.50 5.68 9.55
CA LEU A 46 4.19 4.63 8.58
C LEU A 46 3.07 5.07 7.63
N ALA A 47 1.94 5.51 8.18
CA ALA A 47 0.77 5.94 7.42
C ALA A 47 1.08 7.11 6.47
N ARG A 48 1.91 8.07 6.90
CA ARG A 48 2.35 9.18 6.03
C ARG A 48 3.24 8.68 4.88
N LYS A 49 4.23 7.82 5.16
CA LYS A 49 5.07 7.22 4.11
C LYS A 49 4.22 6.40 3.12
N LEU A 50 3.22 5.65 3.62
CA LEU A 50 2.29 4.88 2.77
C LEU A 50 1.44 5.77 1.88
N ALA A 51 0.85 6.83 2.44
CA ALA A 51 0.07 7.80 1.69
C ALA A 51 0.89 8.42 0.54
N GLN A 52 2.14 8.80 0.80
CA GLN A 52 3.06 9.31 -0.23
C GLN A 52 3.37 8.25 -1.29
N ARG A 53 3.67 7.01 -0.88
CA ARG A 53 4.06 5.92 -1.79
C ARG A 53 2.93 5.42 -2.67
N TRP A 54 1.70 5.49 -2.17
CA TRP A 54 0.50 5.05 -2.88
C TRP A 54 -0.28 6.18 -3.53
N ASN A 55 0.15 7.43 -3.33
CA ASN A 55 -0.52 8.64 -3.79
C ASN A 55 -1.98 8.71 -3.29
N CYS A 56 -2.16 8.48 -2.00
CA CYS A 56 -3.43 8.56 -1.29
C CYS A 56 -3.46 9.76 -0.35
N ILE A 57 -4.65 10.19 0.06
CA ILE A 57 -4.81 11.26 1.05
C ILE A 57 -4.47 10.74 2.44
N PHE A 58 -3.50 11.37 3.11
CA PHE A 58 -3.21 11.08 4.51
C PHE A 58 -4.26 11.76 5.40
N ILE A 59 -4.87 10.99 6.30
CA ILE A 59 -5.91 11.50 7.20
C ILE A 59 -5.50 11.19 8.65
N GLU A 60 -5.31 12.24 9.43
CA GLU A 60 -5.05 12.20 10.87
C GLU A 60 -5.70 13.42 11.53
N ALA A 61 -6.24 13.26 12.75
CA ALA A 61 -6.89 14.33 13.49
C ALA A 61 -6.12 15.66 13.51
N SER A 62 -4.82 15.61 13.86
CA SER A 62 -3.99 16.83 13.95
C SER A 62 -3.86 17.57 12.62
N GLU A 63 -3.70 16.84 11.52
CA GLU A 63 -3.54 17.42 10.17
C GLU A 63 -4.86 17.97 9.63
N VAL A 64 -5.96 17.26 9.89
CA VAL A 64 -7.30 17.72 9.54
C VAL A 64 -7.65 19.01 10.30
N ILE A 65 -7.37 19.08 11.60
CA ILE A 65 -7.60 20.28 12.41
C ILE A 65 -6.77 21.45 11.87
N GLN A 66 -5.47 21.25 11.67
CA GLN A 66 -4.58 22.31 11.16
C GLN A 66 -5.01 22.81 9.78
N THR A 67 -5.37 21.90 8.88
CA THR A 67 -5.84 22.25 7.53
C THR A 67 -7.14 23.08 7.60
N ASN A 68 -8.09 22.70 8.46
CA ASN A 68 -9.34 23.44 8.64
C ASN A 68 -9.10 24.84 9.22
N ILE A 69 -8.20 24.98 10.19
CA ILE A 69 -7.80 26.28 10.76
C ILE A 69 -7.16 27.16 9.67
N GLN A 70 -6.22 26.62 8.90
CA GLN A 70 -5.53 27.37 7.84
C GLN A 70 -6.47 27.84 6.72
N LEU A 71 -7.44 27.01 6.36
CA LEU A 71 -8.46 27.35 5.35
C LEU A 71 -9.57 28.25 5.88
N GLY A 72 -9.64 28.49 7.20
CA GLY A 72 -10.68 29.31 7.82
C GLY A 72 -12.09 28.73 7.68
N THR A 73 -12.22 27.40 7.70
CA THR A 73 -13.55 26.74 7.66
C THR A 73 -14.32 27.02 8.95
N GLU A 74 -15.65 26.80 8.95
CA GLU A 74 -16.47 26.99 10.16
C GLU A 74 -15.95 26.15 11.34
N TYR A 75 -15.58 24.89 11.07
CA TYR A 75 -14.93 24.00 12.04
C TYR A 75 -13.58 24.53 12.48
N GLY A 76 -12.75 25.00 11.55
CA GLY A 76 -11.44 25.56 11.83
C GLY A 76 -11.48 26.79 12.74
N LEU A 77 -12.42 27.71 12.49
CA LEU A 77 -12.62 28.90 13.32
C LEU A 77 -13.05 28.54 14.74
N LYS A 78 -13.98 27.57 14.89
CA LYS A 78 -14.38 27.03 16.21
C LYS A 78 -13.20 26.39 16.94
N CYS A 79 -12.39 25.56 16.26
CA CYS A 79 -11.17 25.00 16.83
C CYS A 79 -10.20 26.08 17.28
N GLN A 80 -9.97 27.09 16.44
CA GLN A 80 -9.05 28.18 16.74
C GLN A 80 -9.51 28.98 17.97
N GLU A 81 -10.80 29.28 18.08
CA GLU A 81 -11.37 29.96 19.25
C GLU A 81 -11.15 29.16 20.54
N LEU A 82 -11.48 27.88 20.55
CA LEU A 82 -11.30 26.99 21.71
C LEU A 82 -9.83 26.90 22.12
N LEU A 83 -8.92 26.72 21.16
CA LEU A 83 -7.48 26.65 21.42
C LEU A 83 -6.93 27.98 21.98
N CYS A 84 -7.36 29.13 21.45
CA CYS A 84 -6.97 30.45 21.97
C CYS A 84 -7.45 30.68 23.41
N GLN A 85 -8.55 30.04 23.82
CA GLN A 85 -9.06 30.05 25.19
C GLN A 85 -8.36 29.03 26.11
N GLY A 86 -7.44 28.22 25.58
CA GLY A 86 -6.76 27.15 26.32
C GLY A 86 -7.65 25.92 26.57
N GLN A 87 -8.73 25.76 25.82
CA GLN A 87 -9.65 24.61 25.93
C GLN A 87 -9.25 23.48 24.97
N SER A 88 -9.61 22.24 25.32
CA SER A 88 -9.50 21.10 24.43
C SER A 88 -10.56 21.14 23.34
N ILE A 89 -10.24 20.63 22.16
CA ILE A 89 -11.20 20.48 21.07
C ILE A 89 -12.11 19.27 21.38
N PRO A 90 -13.45 19.43 21.36
CA PRO A 90 -14.38 18.32 21.59
C PRO A 90 -14.19 17.18 20.59
N GLU A 91 -14.32 15.94 21.07
CA GLU A 91 -14.18 14.73 20.25
C GLU A 91 -15.19 14.68 19.08
N GLU A 92 -16.42 15.16 19.31
CA GLU A 92 -17.45 15.29 18.28
C GLU A 92 -16.96 16.09 17.07
N LEU A 93 -16.38 17.27 17.33
CA LEU A 93 -15.90 18.18 16.30
C LEU A 93 -14.78 17.54 15.47
N VAL A 94 -13.85 16.84 16.14
CA VAL A 94 -12.75 16.12 15.48
C VAL A 94 -13.29 14.99 14.62
N THR A 95 -14.25 14.22 15.14
CA THR A 95 -14.86 13.10 14.43
C THR A 95 -15.57 13.58 13.17
N GLU A 96 -16.37 14.64 13.25
CA GLU A 96 -17.05 15.22 12.08
C GLU A 96 -16.07 15.69 11.00
N MET A 97 -15.00 16.39 11.39
CA MET A 97 -13.99 16.84 10.43
C MET A 97 -13.27 15.67 9.74
N ILE A 98 -12.96 14.59 10.47
CA ILE A 98 -12.34 13.38 9.89
C ILE A 98 -13.30 12.74 8.88
N LEU A 99 -14.58 12.58 9.25
CA LEU A 99 -15.59 12.00 8.37
C LEU A 99 -15.78 12.83 7.10
N GLN A 100 -15.85 14.16 7.22
CA GLN A 100 -15.90 15.06 6.06
C GLN A 100 -14.67 14.94 5.17
N LYS A 101 -13.47 14.78 5.74
CA LYS A 101 -12.25 14.58 4.95
C LYS A 101 -12.26 13.24 4.21
N ILE A 102 -12.77 12.18 4.83
CA ILE A 102 -12.92 10.86 4.17
C ILE A 102 -13.94 10.94 3.01
N GLU A 103 -14.99 11.73 3.15
CA GLU A 103 -16.01 11.94 2.10
C GLU A 103 -15.60 12.98 1.03
N SER A 104 -14.41 13.57 1.14
CA SER A 104 -13.93 14.57 0.20
C SER A 104 -13.73 14.01 -1.21
N PRO A 105 -13.85 14.85 -2.26
CA PRO A 105 -13.61 14.41 -3.65
C PRO A 105 -12.18 13.91 -3.86
N GLU A 106 -11.22 14.44 -3.11
CA GLU A 106 -9.82 14.01 -3.13
C GLU A 106 -9.68 12.56 -2.64
N ALA A 107 -10.30 12.23 -1.50
CA ALA A 107 -10.31 10.88 -0.97
C ALA A 107 -11.11 9.92 -1.87
N ALA A 108 -12.18 10.39 -2.51
CA ALA A 108 -12.94 9.60 -3.49
C ALA A 108 -12.15 9.30 -4.77
N HIS A 109 -11.17 10.14 -5.13
CA HIS A 109 -10.36 9.95 -6.32
C HIS A 109 -9.05 9.20 -6.04
N PHE A 110 -8.35 9.54 -4.97
CA PHE A 110 -7.03 9.01 -4.64
C PHE A 110 -7.04 7.93 -3.57
N GLY A 111 -8.16 7.76 -2.86
CA GLY A 111 -8.22 6.93 -1.66
C GLY A 111 -7.58 7.64 -0.47
N TYR A 112 -7.49 6.93 0.65
CA TYR A 112 -6.96 7.50 1.87
C TYR A 112 -6.14 6.50 2.70
N VAL A 113 -5.25 7.02 3.53
CA VAL A 113 -4.61 6.29 4.63
C VAL A 113 -4.98 6.99 5.93
N LEU A 114 -5.82 6.34 6.74
CA LEU A 114 -6.33 6.86 7.99
C LEU A 114 -5.53 6.32 9.17
N THR A 115 -5.17 7.21 10.10
CA THR A 115 -4.55 6.86 11.39
C THR A 115 -5.13 7.73 12.51
N GLY A 116 -5.18 7.18 13.73
CA GLY A 116 -5.63 7.92 14.91
C GLY A 116 -7.14 8.00 15.08
N PHE A 117 -7.91 7.33 14.22
CA PHE A 117 -9.33 7.07 14.38
C PHE A 117 -9.58 5.57 14.13
N PRO A 118 -10.25 4.83 15.03
CA PRO A 118 -10.93 5.27 16.26
C PRO A 118 -9.98 5.84 17.32
N SER A 119 -10.55 6.71 18.14
CA SER A 119 -9.94 7.48 19.22
C SER A 119 -9.98 6.68 20.53
N LEU A 120 -9.09 7.00 21.47
CA LEU A 120 -9.13 6.42 22.84
C LEU A 120 -10.17 7.09 23.74
N SER A 121 -10.62 8.28 23.36
CA SER A 121 -11.71 8.95 24.06
C SER A 121 -13.01 8.25 23.72
N GLU A 122 -13.87 8.12 24.72
CA GLU A 122 -15.25 7.64 24.56
C GLU A 122 -16.24 8.68 25.12
N GLU A 123 -15.83 9.97 25.15
CA GLU A 123 -16.66 11.08 25.62
C GLU A 123 -17.84 11.33 24.68
N TYR A 124 -17.62 11.14 23.37
CA TYR A 124 -18.67 11.31 22.35
C TYR A 124 -19.24 9.97 21.87
N MET A 125 -18.37 9.03 21.51
CA MET A 125 -18.75 7.77 20.87
C MET A 125 -17.85 6.63 21.37
N THR A 126 -18.42 5.47 21.69
CA THR A 126 -17.61 4.33 22.15
C THR A 126 -16.76 3.78 21.01
N VAL A 127 -15.65 3.13 21.33
CA VAL A 127 -14.75 2.54 20.34
C VAL A 127 -15.47 1.61 19.34
N PRO A 128 -16.37 0.70 19.78
CA PRO A 128 -17.13 -0.14 18.85
C PRO A 128 -18.01 0.67 17.89
N GLN A 129 -18.66 1.74 18.37
CA GLN A 129 -19.47 2.63 17.52
C GLN A 129 -18.61 3.38 16.51
N GLN A 130 -17.40 3.82 16.91
CA GLN A 130 -16.47 4.46 15.98
C GLN A 130 -16.03 3.50 14.87
N ILE A 131 -15.74 2.23 15.23
CA ILE A 131 -15.41 1.18 14.25
C ILE A 131 -16.59 0.91 13.31
N GLU A 132 -17.81 0.77 13.83
CA GLU A 132 -19.02 0.58 13.03
C GLU A 132 -19.20 1.74 12.04
N LYS A 133 -18.99 2.98 12.51
CA LYS A 133 -19.09 4.18 11.68
C LYS A 133 -18.10 4.15 10.52
N ILE A 134 -16.85 3.75 10.76
CA ILE A 134 -15.82 3.63 9.73
C ILE A 134 -16.18 2.54 8.71
N MET A 135 -16.67 1.39 9.18
CA MET A 135 -16.96 0.24 8.33
C MET A 135 -18.21 0.44 7.46
N THR A 136 -19.10 1.35 7.85
CA THR A 136 -20.34 1.70 7.14
C THR A 136 -20.19 2.89 6.18
N LEU A 137 -18.98 3.47 6.06
CA LEU A 137 -18.72 4.56 5.11
C LEU A 137 -18.90 4.11 3.66
N LYS A 138 -19.29 5.06 2.80
CA LYS A 138 -19.35 4.86 1.33
C LYS A 138 -18.01 4.35 0.80
N LEU A 139 -16.93 4.97 1.27
CA LEU A 139 -15.56 4.54 1.04
C LEU A 139 -15.06 3.75 2.26
N LYS A 140 -15.59 2.54 2.47
CA LYS A 140 -15.11 1.65 3.53
C LYS A 140 -13.61 1.36 3.37
N PRO A 141 -12.84 1.04 4.42
CA PRO A 141 -11.46 0.62 4.27
C PRO A 141 -11.36 -0.74 3.55
N ASP A 142 -10.35 -0.89 2.70
CA ASP A 142 -10.01 -2.14 2.00
C ASP A 142 -8.90 -2.89 2.71
N VAL A 143 -7.98 -2.19 3.38
CA VAL A 143 -6.80 -2.80 4.02
C VAL A 143 -6.67 -2.29 5.44
N LEU A 144 -6.48 -3.21 6.38
CA LEU A 144 -6.18 -2.92 7.77
C LEU A 144 -4.72 -3.29 8.06
N ILE A 145 -3.96 -2.34 8.56
CA ILE A 145 -2.56 -2.55 8.94
C ILE A 145 -2.47 -2.49 10.46
N ASN A 146 -2.02 -3.55 11.11
CA ASN A 146 -1.85 -3.60 12.56
C ASN A 146 -0.37 -3.67 12.93
N ILE A 147 0.13 -2.63 13.60
CA ILE A 147 1.51 -2.58 14.08
C ILE A 147 1.59 -3.20 15.48
N LYS A 148 2.18 -4.40 15.57
CA LYS A 148 2.44 -5.10 16.82
C LYS A 148 3.79 -4.70 17.38
N CYS A 149 3.83 -4.29 18.64
CA CYS A 149 5.08 -3.94 19.32
C CYS A 149 4.95 -4.24 20.82
N PRO A 150 5.99 -4.79 21.48
CA PRO A 150 6.01 -5.02 22.92
C PRO A 150 5.88 -3.71 23.70
N ASP A 151 5.17 -3.74 24.83
CA ASP A 151 4.89 -2.50 25.59
C ASP A 151 6.16 -1.87 26.16
N TYR A 152 7.12 -2.70 26.59
CA TYR A 152 8.41 -2.23 27.09
C TYR A 152 9.12 -1.34 26.07
N GLU A 153 9.18 -1.76 24.80
CA GLU A 153 9.78 -0.96 23.74
C GLU A 153 9.00 0.33 23.48
N LEU A 154 7.67 0.27 23.51
CA LEU A 154 6.81 1.45 23.32
C LEU A 154 7.02 2.48 24.44
N CYS A 155 7.08 2.03 25.69
CA CYS A 155 7.38 2.87 26.84
C CYS A 155 8.76 3.54 26.71
N GLN A 156 9.77 2.80 26.27
CA GLN A 156 11.10 3.36 26.00
C GLN A 156 11.08 4.38 24.85
N ARG A 157 10.37 4.10 23.76
CA ARG A 157 10.22 5.02 22.61
C ARG A 157 9.53 6.31 23.01
N ILE A 158 8.44 6.23 23.78
CA ILE A 158 7.69 7.40 24.25
C ILE A 158 8.54 8.20 25.24
N SER A 159 9.15 7.55 26.23
CA SER A 159 9.95 8.25 27.24
C SER A 159 11.26 8.86 26.73
N GLY A 160 11.79 8.30 25.63
CA GLY A 160 12.95 8.82 24.92
C GLY A 160 12.64 10.01 23.99
N GLN A 161 11.38 10.36 23.77
CA GLN A 161 10.99 11.46 22.89
C GLN A 161 11.15 12.82 23.55
N ARG A 162 11.46 13.83 22.74
CA ARG A 162 11.45 15.24 23.15
C ARG A 162 10.76 16.09 22.10
N GLN A 163 10.18 17.19 22.52
CA GLN A 163 9.48 18.12 21.64
C GLN A 163 10.25 19.45 21.55
N ASN A 164 10.35 20.02 20.36
CA ASN A 164 10.73 21.42 20.21
C ASN A 164 9.53 22.30 20.60
N PRO A 165 9.65 23.20 21.59
CA PRO A 165 8.53 24.00 22.07
C PRO A 165 7.99 25.00 21.04
N ASP A 166 8.84 25.46 20.10
CA ASP A 166 8.45 26.46 19.11
C ASP A 166 7.78 25.84 17.88
N SER A 167 8.35 24.74 17.36
CA SER A 167 7.82 24.05 16.16
C SER A 167 6.79 22.97 16.49
N GLY A 168 6.81 22.46 17.73
CA GLY A 168 6.03 21.29 18.13
C GLY A 168 6.56 19.96 17.59
N GLU A 169 7.69 19.95 16.88
CA GLU A 169 8.28 18.74 16.30
C GLU A 169 8.80 17.78 17.37
N ILE A 170 8.61 16.48 17.14
CA ILE A 170 9.00 15.41 18.08
C ILE A 170 10.25 14.71 17.56
N TYR A 171 11.26 14.63 18.43
CA TYR A 171 12.54 13.98 18.17
C TYR A 171 12.65 12.71 19.01
N GLN A 172 13.08 11.61 18.37
CA GLN A 172 13.39 10.36 19.07
C GLN A 172 14.75 10.45 19.77
N ARG A 173 14.97 9.60 20.79
CA ARG A 173 16.24 9.54 21.53
C ARG A 173 17.47 9.45 20.64
N SER A 174 17.39 8.69 19.55
CA SER A 174 18.47 8.53 18.57
C SER A 174 18.85 9.82 17.83
N GLN A 175 17.99 10.84 17.84
CA GLN A 175 18.18 12.10 17.10
C GLN A 175 18.70 13.24 17.97
N TRP A 176 18.55 13.17 19.29
CA TRP A 176 18.92 14.27 20.19
C TRP A 176 19.86 13.87 21.33
N ASP A 177 19.91 12.59 21.75
CA ASP A 177 20.75 12.16 22.88
C ASP A 177 22.23 12.05 22.44
N PRO A 178 23.13 12.92 22.94
CA PRO A 178 24.52 12.94 22.49
C PRO A 178 25.25 11.62 22.75
N LYS A 179 24.86 10.87 23.79
CA LYS A 179 25.47 9.58 24.12
C LYS A 179 25.13 8.52 23.06
N VAL A 180 23.92 8.57 22.52
CA VAL A 180 23.45 7.63 21.49
C VAL A 180 24.04 8.02 20.13
N ILE A 181 24.09 9.33 19.84
CA ILE A 181 24.69 9.84 18.60
C ILE A 181 26.19 9.52 18.56
N GLY A 182 26.91 9.76 19.66
CA GLY A 182 28.35 9.47 19.76
C GLY A 182 28.67 7.99 19.66
N LYS A 183 27.83 7.12 20.25
CA LYS A 183 27.98 5.67 20.11
C LYS A 183 27.78 5.21 18.66
N ARG A 184 26.74 5.71 17.97
CA ARG A 184 26.51 5.37 16.56
C ARG A 184 27.64 5.81 15.64
N LYS A 185 28.22 6.98 15.88
CA LYS A 185 29.39 7.41 15.13
C LYS A 185 30.56 6.45 15.34
N LYS A 186 30.85 6.08 16.59
CA LYS A 186 31.91 5.12 16.89
C LYS A 186 31.65 3.73 16.29
N ASP A 187 30.41 3.25 16.34
CA ASP A 187 30.03 1.96 15.74
C ASP A 187 30.12 2.01 14.19
N GLN A 188 29.88 3.18 13.57
CA GLN A 188 30.04 3.40 12.12
C GLN A 188 31.51 3.55 11.72
N ASP A 189 32.29 4.31 12.51
CA ASP A 189 33.73 4.46 12.31
C ASP A 189 34.44 3.10 12.47
N GLU A 190 33.99 2.24 13.40
CA GLU A 190 34.49 0.86 13.58
C GLU A 190 34.08 -0.09 12.43
N GLU A 191 32.88 0.07 11.84
CA GLU A 191 32.46 -0.70 10.64
C GLU A 191 33.22 -0.23 9.38
N GLU A 192 33.51 1.07 9.25
CA GLU A 192 34.35 1.62 8.17
C GLU A 192 35.82 1.19 8.33
N ASP A 193 36.37 1.19 9.55
CA ASP A 193 37.73 0.68 9.83
C ASP A 193 37.84 -0.84 9.56
N GLU A 194 36.80 -1.64 9.81
CA GLU A 194 36.75 -3.08 9.49
C GLU A 194 36.63 -3.34 7.96
N GLU A 195 35.92 -2.48 7.22
CA GLU A 195 35.87 -2.54 5.74
C GLU A 195 37.20 -2.08 5.10
N GLU A 196 37.88 -1.07 5.66
CA GLU A 196 39.23 -0.66 5.21
C GLU A 196 40.33 -1.69 5.53
N ASP A 197 40.21 -2.45 6.63
CA ASP A 197 41.11 -3.55 6.97
C ASP A 197 40.89 -4.80 6.07
N GLU A 198 39.69 -4.99 5.50
CA GLU A 198 39.44 -6.02 4.47
C GLU A 198 39.90 -5.59 3.05
N GLU A 199 39.95 -4.29 2.77
CA GLU A 199 40.48 -3.76 1.49
C GLU A 199 42.02 -3.62 1.47
N GLN A 200 42.71 -3.63 2.63
CA GLN A 200 44.18 -3.57 2.70
C GLN A 200 44.91 -4.88 2.36
N ASP A 201 44.21 -6.00 2.11
CA ASP A 201 44.80 -7.25 1.59
C ASP A 201 44.85 -7.32 0.04
N GLU A 202 44.41 -6.28 -0.67
CA GLU A 202 44.51 -6.18 -2.13
C GLU A 202 45.01 -4.80 -2.61
N GLU A 203 46.24 -4.43 -2.28
CA GLU A 203 46.96 -3.44 -3.11
C GLU A 203 47.88 -4.14 -4.12
N GLU A 204 47.52 -4.08 -5.40
CA GLU A 204 48.42 -3.52 -6.42
C GLU A 204 47.67 -3.11 -7.70
N GLU A 205 47.96 -1.86 -8.11
CA GLU A 205 47.70 -1.18 -9.39
C GLU A 205 46.42 -0.34 -9.54
N GLY A 206 46.59 1.00 -9.61
CA GLY A 206 45.85 1.81 -10.57
C GLY A 206 45.50 3.26 -10.22
N GLU A 207 46.49 4.15 -10.36
CA GLU A 207 46.43 5.56 -10.80
C GLU A 207 45.47 6.60 -10.17
N GLU A 208 46.11 7.72 -9.82
CA GLU A 208 45.57 9.01 -9.39
C GLU A 208 44.59 9.63 -10.40
N GLY A 209 43.48 10.18 -9.88
CA GLY A 209 42.59 11.07 -10.61
C GLY A 209 41.91 12.04 -9.66
N GLU A 210 42.40 13.28 -9.62
CA GLU A 210 41.78 14.42 -8.94
C GLU A 210 40.49 14.89 -9.66
N GLU A 211 39.72 15.74 -8.95
CA GLU A 211 38.57 16.57 -9.38
C GLU A 211 37.17 15.91 -9.24
N GLU A 212 36.13 16.54 -8.67
CA GLU A 212 35.88 17.90 -8.21
C GLU A 212 34.60 17.90 -7.34
N GLU A 213 34.59 18.64 -6.24
CA GLU A 213 33.41 19.02 -5.46
C GLU A 213 32.39 19.77 -6.33
N THR A 214 31.16 19.29 -6.47
CA THR A 214 29.96 20.15 -6.60
C THR A 214 28.66 19.37 -6.34
N GLY A 215 27.74 19.91 -5.53
CA GLY A 215 26.32 19.53 -5.62
C GLY A 215 25.52 19.35 -4.33
N GLU A 216 25.43 20.40 -3.52
CA GLU A 216 24.39 20.74 -2.52
C GLU A 216 23.28 19.71 -2.19
N GLY A 217 23.41 19.06 -1.02
CA GLY A 217 22.32 18.41 -0.26
C GLY A 217 21.93 19.22 1.00
N PRO A 218 20.70 19.08 1.53
CA PRO A 218 20.07 20.11 2.36
C PRO A 218 20.79 20.31 3.69
N ARG A 219 21.27 21.54 3.91
CA ARG A 219 21.80 22.04 5.19
C ARG A 219 20.76 21.81 6.29
N LYS A 220 20.93 20.74 7.08
CA LYS A 220 20.26 20.60 8.37
C LYS A 220 20.74 21.76 9.24
N LYS A 221 19.86 22.72 9.49
CA LYS A 221 20.10 23.74 10.51
C LYS A 221 20.45 23.00 11.81
N SER A 222 21.61 23.27 12.36
CA SER A 222 22.01 22.84 13.69
C SER A 222 21.12 23.55 14.70
N GLU A 223 19.89 23.07 14.87
CA GLU A 223 19.04 23.49 15.97
C GLU A 223 19.75 23.07 17.27
N SER A 224 19.89 24.03 18.18
CA SER A 224 20.48 23.79 19.48
C SER A 224 19.57 22.85 20.28
N PHE A 225 19.93 21.56 20.33
CA PHE A 225 19.19 20.51 21.06
C PHE A 225 18.96 20.80 22.56
N HIS A 226 19.60 21.84 23.11
CA HIS A 226 19.43 22.29 24.49
C HIS A 226 18.01 22.81 24.84
N GLN A 227 17.17 23.11 23.84
CA GLN A 227 15.83 23.67 24.06
C GLN A 227 14.70 22.63 23.98
N LEU A 228 15.03 21.35 23.73
CA LEU A 228 14.02 20.31 23.63
C LEU A 228 13.41 19.99 25.00
N VAL A 229 12.09 19.94 25.08
CA VAL A 229 11.32 19.70 26.30
C VAL A 229 10.74 18.29 26.33
N GLN A 230 10.55 17.76 27.54
CA GLN A 230 9.81 16.51 27.76
C GLN A 230 8.37 16.86 28.15
N ARG A 231 7.38 16.27 27.47
CA ARG A 231 5.97 16.52 27.79
C ARG A 231 5.52 15.64 28.96
N PRO A 232 4.43 16.00 29.65
CA PRO A 232 3.83 15.15 30.66
C PRO A 232 3.50 13.74 30.16
N GLU A 233 3.01 13.59 28.92
CA GLU A 233 2.73 12.27 28.33
C GLU A 233 3.98 11.42 28.03
N ASP A 234 5.16 12.03 28.01
CA ASP A 234 6.43 11.36 27.74
C ASP A 234 7.07 10.83 29.04
N PHE A 235 6.48 11.02 30.22
CA PHE A 235 6.96 10.34 31.43
C PHE A 235 6.63 8.85 31.37
N LEU A 236 7.55 8.01 31.87
CA LEU A 236 7.42 6.55 31.79
C LEU A 236 6.10 6.05 32.40
N GLU A 237 5.73 6.52 33.59
CA GLU A 237 4.49 6.11 34.26
C GLU A 237 3.25 6.51 33.44
N ASN A 238 3.27 7.68 32.80
CA ASN A 238 2.17 8.17 31.97
C ASN A 238 2.09 7.41 30.64
N ALA A 239 3.23 7.05 30.05
CA ALA A 239 3.30 6.21 28.86
C ALA A 239 2.74 4.80 29.13
N GLU A 240 3.15 4.18 30.24
CA GLU A 240 2.63 2.88 30.69
C GLU A 240 1.12 2.94 30.91
N LYS A 241 0.64 3.95 31.64
CA LYS A 241 -0.80 4.16 31.86
C LYS A 241 -1.56 4.31 30.55
N ARG A 242 -1.02 5.07 29.59
CA ARG A 242 -1.65 5.29 28.28
C ARG A 242 -1.71 4.01 27.44
N ILE A 243 -0.65 3.19 27.49
CA ILE A 243 -0.64 1.87 26.83
C ILE A 243 -1.64 0.93 27.51
N GLY A 244 -1.75 0.97 28.85
CA GLY A 244 -2.76 0.23 29.62
C GLY A 244 -4.18 0.59 29.19
N ILE A 245 -4.53 1.88 29.17
CA ILE A 245 -5.85 2.36 28.71
C ILE A 245 -6.14 1.89 27.28
N HIS A 246 -5.14 1.94 26.39
CA HIS A 246 -5.32 1.43 25.03
C HIS A 246 -5.59 -0.07 24.98
N LYS A 247 -4.94 -0.87 25.84
CA LYS A 247 -5.23 -2.30 25.93
C LYS A 247 -6.63 -2.59 26.46
N ASP A 248 -7.09 -1.81 27.42
CA ASP A 248 -8.38 -2.08 28.08
C ASP A 248 -9.57 -1.67 27.21
N ILE A 249 -9.45 -0.55 26.50
CA ILE A 249 -10.56 0.05 25.73
C ILE A 249 -10.49 -0.34 24.24
N MET A 250 -9.32 -0.13 23.62
CA MET A 250 -9.18 -0.22 22.16
C MET A 250 -8.95 -1.65 21.66
N LEU A 251 -8.10 -2.40 22.37
CA LEU A 251 -7.65 -3.72 21.92
C LEU A 251 -8.79 -4.73 21.76
N PRO A 252 -9.77 -4.87 22.69
CA PRO A 252 -10.83 -5.88 22.53
C PRO A 252 -11.70 -5.62 21.30
N ALA A 253 -12.03 -4.35 21.04
CA ALA A 253 -12.80 -3.96 19.87
C ALA A 253 -12.02 -4.13 18.56
N LEU A 254 -10.71 -3.84 18.57
CA LEU A 254 -9.83 -4.12 17.42
C LEU A 254 -9.68 -5.61 17.18
N GLU A 255 -9.47 -6.43 18.20
CA GLU A 255 -9.33 -7.88 18.03
C GLU A 255 -10.58 -8.50 17.42
N GLY A 256 -11.77 -8.07 17.86
CA GLY A 256 -13.03 -8.45 17.22
C GLY A 256 -13.09 -8.05 15.75
N LEU A 257 -12.74 -6.79 15.44
CA LEU A 257 -12.69 -6.32 14.05
C LEU A 257 -11.68 -7.12 13.20
N LEU A 258 -10.47 -7.36 13.71
CA LEU A 258 -9.40 -8.03 12.98
C LEU A 258 -9.69 -9.52 12.76
N ALA A 259 -10.40 -10.17 13.68
CA ALA A 259 -10.80 -11.58 13.56
C ALA A 259 -11.86 -11.80 12.48
N ASP A 260 -12.76 -10.84 12.28
CA ASP A 260 -13.83 -10.92 11.27
C ASP A 260 -13.36 -10.59 9.85
N GLN A 261 -12.17 -10.00 9.70
CA GLN A 261 -11.66 -9.53 8.41
C GLN A 261 -10.93 -10.63 7.63
N ASP A 262 -11.07 -10.61 6.31
CA ASP A 262 -10.37 -11.54 5.43
C ASP A 262 -8.86 -11.27 5.51
N CYS A 263 -8.08 -12.34 5.77
CA CYS A 263 -6.64 -12.26 5.97
C CYS A 263 -5.87 -11.67 4.78
N ARG A 264 -6.46 -11.65 3.58
CA ARG A 264 -5.88 -10.98 2.39
C ARG A 264 -5.82 -9.46 2.50
N TYR A 265 -6.61 -8.89 3.41
CA TYR A 265 -6.76 -7.46 3.61
C TYR A 265 -6.26 -7.01 4.99
N LEU A 266 -5.66 -7.93 5.75
CA LEU A 266 -5.05 -7.68 7.04
C LEU A 266 -3.53 -7.82 6.94
N ILE A 267 -2.80 -6.75 7.20
CA ILE A 267 -1.33 -6.73 7.23
C ILE A 267 -0.88 -6.53 8.68
N GLU A 268 -0.25 -7.55 9.25
CA GLU A 268 0.38 -7.43 10.56
C GLU A 268 1.86 -7.13 10.40
N VAL A 269 2.33 -6.06 11.04
CA VAL A 269 3.73 -5.65 10.95
C VAL A 269 4.34 -5.59 12.34
N ASP A 270 5.55 -6.12 12.45
CA ASP A 270 6.34 -6.04 13.67
C ASP A 270 7.01 -4.67 13.79
N GLY A 271 6.47 -3.85 14.69
CA GLY A 271 6.96 -2.50 14.96
C GLY A 271 8.29 -2.45 15.70
N SER A 272 8.84 -3.59 16.17
CA SER A 272 10.18 -3.64 16.79
C SER A 272 11.31 -3.49 15.76
N GLN A 273 11.05 -3.83 14.50
CA GLN A 273 12.01 -3.77 13.41
C GLN A 273 12.37 -2.33 13.00
N GLN A 274 13.42 -2.19 12.18
CA GLN A 274 13.80 -0.88 11.63
C GLN A 274 12.65 -0.26 10.81
N PRO A 275 12.43 1.07 10.88
CA PRO A 275 11.31 1.73 10.23
C PRO A 275 11.20 1.48 8.72
N ASP A 276 12.32 1.26 8.04
CA ASP A 276 12.33 1.03 6.60
C ASP A 276 11.90 -0.40 6.25
N ARG A 277 12.26 -1.41 7.05
CA ARG A 277 11.73 -2.78 6.92
C ARG A 277 10.22 -2.84 7.17
N VAL A 278 9.75 -2.17 8.23
CA VAL A 278 8.32 -2.04 8.54
C VAL A 278 7.57 -1.41 7.37
N PHE A 279 8.15 -0.36 6.77
CA PHE A 279 7.57 0.30 5.62
C PHE A 279 7.59 -0.58 4.37
N GLU A 280 8.67 -1.29 4.07
CA GLU A 280 8.76 -2.22 2.95
C GLU A 280 7.64 -3.26 3.01
N VAL A 281 7.51 -3.95 4.15
CA VAL A 281 6.47 -4.98 4.38
C VAL A 281 5.06 -4.39 4.22
N ALA A 282 4.81 -3.21 4.81
CA ALA A 282 3.50 -2.57 4.72
C ALA A 282 3.17 -2.01 3.33
N SER A 283 4.20 -1.57 2.58
CA SER A 283 4.06 -0.90 1.29
C SER A 283 3.92 -1.86 0.13
N ASP A 284 4.29 -3.13 0.34
CA ASP A 284 4.25 -4.15 -0.68
C ASP A 284 2.80 -4.52 -1.02
N LYS A 285 2.30 -3.90 -2.09
CA LYS A 285 0.94 -4.13 -2.60
C LYS A 285 0.70 -5.57 -3.06
N ASN A 286 1.73 -6.41 -3.12
CA ASN A 286 1.58 -7.83 -3.45
C ASN A 286 0.82 -8.62 -2.38
N TYR A 287 0.73 -8.14 -1.13
CA TYR A 287 -0.10 -8.79 -0.10
C TYR A 287 -1.61 -8.51 -0.23
N THR A 288 -2.00 -7.49 -1.00
CA THR A 288 -3.42 -7.07 -1.16
C THR A 288 -4.00 -7.38 -2.53
N CYS A 289 -3.27 -8.10 -3.38
CA CYS A 289 -3.80 -8.67 -4.60
C CYS A 289 -3.60 -10.19 -4.60
N ASN A 290 -4.57 -10.86 -3.98
CA ASN A 290 -4.79 -12.30 -3.97
C ASN A 290 -3.72 -13.18 -3.29
N TYR A 291 -4.22 -14.08 -2.45
CA TYR A 291 -3.76 -15.47 -2.46
C TYR A 291 -3.79 -15.98 -3.92
N CYS A 292 -2.70 -15.78 -4.64
CA CYS A 292 -2.36 -16.42 -5.88
C CYS A 292 -0.92 -16.86 -5.70
N TYR A 293 -0.71 -18.16 -5.46
CA TYR A 293 0.48 -18.93 -5.80
C TYR A 293 1.60 -18.13 -6.51
N PHE A 294 2.47 -17.43 -5.78
CA PHE A 294 3.60 -16.74 -6.41
C PHE A 294 4.78 -16.65 -5.45
N ASN A 295 5.37 -17.80 -5.13
CA ASN A 295 6.78 -17.87 -4.75
C ASN A 295 7.58 -18.30 -5.99
N LYS A 296 8.56 -17.47 -6.39
CA LYS A 296 9.63 -17.60 -7.42
C LYS A 296 9.65 -16.69 -8.66
N GLN A 297 8.65 -15.84 -8.94
CA GLN A 297 8.64 -15.04 -10.19
C GLN A 297 9.00 -13.55 -10.08
N ASP A 298 9.23 -13.01 -8.87
CA ASP A 298 9.62 -11.59 -8.69
C ASP A 298 11.09 -11.29 -9.00
N GLU A 299 11.99 -12.28 -8.96
CA GLU A 299 13.38 -12.13 -9.44
C GLU A 299 13.44 -11.79 -10.94
N LEU A 300 12.52 -12.34 -11.73
CA LEU A 300 12.42 -12.09 -13.17
C LEU A 300 12.02 -10.65 -13.49
N PHE A 301 11.14 -10.05 -12.68
CA PHE A 301 10.72 -8.65 -12.86
C PHE A 301 11.86 -7.67 -12.59
N ARG A 302 12.71 -7.96 -11.58
CA ARG A 302 13.95 -7.22 -11.35
C ARG A 302 14.93 -7.38 -12.52
N ALA A 303 15.17 -8.61 -12.96
CA ALA A 303 16.07 -8.90 -14.07
C ALA A 303 15.61 -8.23 -15.38
N LEU A 304 14.37 -8.38 -15.82
CA LEU A 304 13.91 -7.79 -17.09
C LEU A 304 13.85 -6.25 -17.05
N SER A 305 13.66 -5.66 -15.86
CA SER A 305 13.70 -4.20 -15.69
C SER A 305 15.10 -3.61 -15.88
N SER A 306 16.16 -4.39 -15.68
CA SER A 306 17.55 -3.94 -15.81
C SER A 306 18.08 -4.04 -17.24
N TYR A 307 17.46 -4.85 -18.12
CA TYR A 307 17.98 -5.11 -19.47
C TYR A 307 17.67 -4.05 -20.53
N LYS A 308 16.67 -3.15 -20.33
CA LYS A 308 16.45 -2.00 -21.23
C LYS A 308 15.47 -0.97 -20.64
N LEU A 309 15.99 0.07 -20.00
CA LEU A 309 15.18 1.23 -19.61
C LEU A 309 14.89 2.08 -20.86
N ILE A 310 13.61 2.19 -21.24
CA ILE A 310 13.17 3.06 -22.35
C ILE A 310 13.36 4.55 -21.96
N ALA A 311 13.20 4.87 -20.67
CA ALA A 311 13.50 6.18 -20.07
C ALA A 311 13.64 6.05 -18.54
N PRO A 312 14.37 6.98 -17.86
CA PRO A 312 14.38 7.05 -16.40
C PRO A 312 12.95 7.19 -15.86
N ARG A 313 12.56 6.35 -14.89
CA ARG A 313 11.21 6.24 -14.29
C ARG A 313 10.12 5.61 -15.18
N TYR A 314 10.45 5.03 -16.34
CA TYR A 314 9.45 4.31 -17.14
C TYR A 314 9.07 2.99 -16.45
N ARG A 315 7.84 2.91 -15.93
CA ARG A 315 7.34 1.74 -15.20
C ARG A 315 6.79 0.69 -16.16
N TRP A 316 7.50 -0.42 -16.27
CA TRP A 316 7.01 -1.62 -16.93
C TRP A 316 5.67 -2.08 -16.33
N ARG A 317 4.65 -2.29 -17.16
CA ARG A 317 3.34 -2.81 -16.73
C ARG A 317 3.13 -4.21 -17.29
N ARG A 318 2.57 -5.12 -16.49
CA ARG A 318 2.13 -6.44 -16.97
C ARG A 318 1.04 -6.26 -18.03
N SER A 319 1.10 -7.03 -19.11
CA SER A 319 0.02 -7.04 -20.11
C SER A 319 -1.25 -7.71 -19.55
N ARG A 320 -2.39 -7.46 -20.20
CA ARG A 320 -3.71 -7.99 -19.84
C ARG A 320 -3.82 -9.51 -19.91
N TRP A 321 -2.89 -10.15 -20.62
CA TRP A 321 -2.78 -11.59 -20.72
C TRP A 321 -2.07 -12.21 -19.51
N GLY A 322 -1.46 -11.40 -18.64
CA GLY A 322 -0.72 -11.88 -17.48
C GLY A 322 0.45 -12.79 -17.89
N GLN A 323 0.34 -14.08 -17.56
CA GLN A 323 1.28 -15.11 -18.01
C GLN A 323 0.79 -15.88 -19.23
N VAL A 324 -0.43 -15.66 -19.71
CA VAL A 324 -0.96 -16.40 -20.87
C VAL A 324 -0.32 -15.88 -22.15
N CYS A 325 0.08 -16.80 -23.02
CA CYS A 325 0.66 -16.46 -24.32
C CYS A 325 -0.43 -15.89 -25.26
N PRO A 326 -0.38 -14.61 -25.68
CA PRO A 326 -1.35 -14.03 -26.62
C PRO A 326 -1.40 -14.73 -27.98
N VAL A 327 -0.26 -15.29 -28.43
CA VAL A 327 -0.18 -16.02 -29.70
C VAL A 327 -0.92 -17.36 -29.61
N ALA A 328 -0.69 -18.12 -28.54
CA ALA A 328 -1.40 -19.37 -28.30
C ALA A 328 -2.90 -19.12 -28.07
N LEU A 329 -3.24 -18.06 -27.33
CA LEU A 329 -4.63 -17.68 -27.09
C LEU A 329 -5.37 -17.38 -28.41
N LYS A 330 -4.70 -16.72 -29.36
CA LYS A 330 -5.24 -16.48 -30.71
C LYS A 330 -5.43 -17.77 -31.51
N GLU A 331 -4.58 -18.76 -31.29
CA GLU A 331 -4.70 -20.09 -31.91
C GLU A 331 -5.78 -20.97 -31.22
N GLY A 332 -6.35 -20.49 -30.10
CA GLY A 332 -7.44 -21.13 -29.36
C GLY A 332 -6.99 -21.93 -28.14
N ASP A 333 -5.72 -21.80 -27.73
CA ASP A 333 -5.12 -22.55 -26.64
C ASP A 333 -4.72 -21.63 -25.48
N ILE A 334 -5.07 -22.02 -24.25
CA ILE A 334 -4.60 -21.34 -23.04
C ILE A 334 -3.29 -21.99 -22.62
N VAL A 335 -2.18 -21.40 -23.06
CA VAL A 335 -0.83 -21.85 -22.71
C VAL A 335 -0.14 -20.77 -21.88
N MET A 336 0.42 -21.17 -20.74
CA MET A 336 1.23 -20.29 -19.90
C MET A 336 2.58 -20.06 -20.59
N GLY A 337 2.98 -18.80 -20.68
CA GLY A 337 4.22 -18.35 -21.26
C GLY A 337 5.42 -18.67 -20.36
N ASN A 338 6.58 -18.87 -20.99
CA ASN A 338 7.84 -18.98 -20.28
C ASN A 338 8.46 -17.56 -20.16
N PRO A 339 8.80 -17.13 -18.93
CA PRO A 339 9.66 -15.98 -18.64
C PRO A 339 10.81 -15.69 -19.60
N GLU A 340 11.50 -16.73 -20.09
CA GLU A 340 12.64 -16.61 -21.01
C GLU A 340 12.24 -15.98 -22.35
N PHE A 341 10.97 -16.08 -22.73
CA PHE A 341 10.42 -15.53 -23.98
C PHE A 341 9.55 -14.29 -23.72
N ALA A 342 9.92 -13.48 -22.72
CA ALA A 342 9.26 -12.21 -22.44
C ALA A 342 9.63 -11.12 -23.44
N VAL A 343 8.64 -10.33 -23.88
CA VAL A 343 8.83 -9.25 -24.84
C VAL A 343 8.05 -8.00 -24.46
N SER A 344 8.59 -6.84 -24.85
CA SER A 344 7.99 -5.54 -24.64
C SER A 344 7.29 -5.03 -25.88
N PHE A 345 6.08 -4.50 -25.72
CA PHE A 345 5.38 -3.81 -26.79
C PHE A 345 4.45 -2.75 -26.20
N LEU A 346 4.54 -1.50 -26.69
CA LEU A 346 3.74 -0.34 -26.24
C LEU A 346 3.70 -0.17 -24.70
N GLY A 347 4.84 -0.35 -24.03
CA GLY A 347 4.94 -0.20 -22.58
C GLY A 347 4.40 -1.35 -21.74
N ARG A 348 4.02 -2.46 -22.37
CA ARG A 348 3.49 -3.65 -21.71
C ARG A 348 4.38 -4.87 -21.93
N MET A 349 4.44 -5.73 -20.92
CA MET A 349 5.18 -7.01 -20.97
C MET A 349 4.28 -8.17 -21.36
N TYR A 350 4.69 -8.93 -22.37
CA TYR A 350 4.03 -10.13 -22.85
C TYR A 350 4.93 -11.32 -22.61
N ILE A 351 4.38 -12.43 -22.12
CA ILE A 351 5.11 -13.67 -21.88
C ILE A 351 4.61 -14.70 -22.88
N LEU A 352 5.54 -15.31 -23.62
CA LEU A 352 5.21 -16.20 -24.74
C LEU A 352 5.60 -17.64 -24.41
N SER A 353 4.87 -18.60 -24.96
CA SER A 353 5.01 -20.01 -24.63
C SER A 353 6.24 -20.67 -25.25
N SER A 354 6.75 -20.13 -26.37
CA SER A 354 7.88 -20.69 -27.11
C SER A 354 8.63 -19.60 -27.89
N GLU A 355 9.85 -19.93 -28.34
CA GLU A 355 10.63 -19.07 -29.24
C GLU A 355 9.89 -18.80 -30.56
N GLU A 356 9.11 -19.76 -31.05
CA GLU A 356 8.27 -19.59 -32.24
C GLU A 356 7.15 -18.55 -32.02
N ALA A 357 6.48 -18.60 -30.85
CA ALA A 357 5.49 -17.61 -30.46
C ALA A 357 6.12 -16.22 -30.32
N LEU A 358 7.35 -16.15 -29.78
CA LEU A 358 8.15 -14.92 -29.73
C LEU A 358 8.43 -14.34 -31.11
N LYS A 359 8.92 -15.15 -32.05
CA LYS A 359 9.19 -14.71 -33.43
C LYS A 359 7.90 -14.22 -34.11
N LYS A 360 6.79 -14.96 -33.99
CA LYS A 360 5.48 -14.57 -34.52
C LYS A 360 5.01 -13.22 -33.96
N PHE A 361 5.14 -13.04 -32.64
CA PHE A 361 4.73 -11.81 -31.96
C PHE A 361 5.62 -10.62 -32.33
N MET A 362 6.94 -10.80 -32.43
CA MET A 362 7.87 -9.74 -32.83
C MET A 362 7.70 -9.32 -34.29
N LEU A 363 7.35 -10.24 -35.18
CA LEU A 363 7.09 -9.96 -36.59
C LEU A 363 5.88 -9.05 -36.78
N ASN A 364 4.76 -9.37 -36.10
CA ASN A 364 3.57 -8.54 -36.15
C ASN A 364 2.73 -8.74 -34.89
N PRO A 365 2.86 -7.88 -33.87
CA PRO A 365 2.17 -8.05 -32.59
C PRO A 365 0.69 -7.65 -32.66
N ARG A 366 0.36 -6.65 -33.49
CA ARG A 366 -1.00 -6.07 -33.58
C ARG A 366 -2.14 -7.09 -33.76
N PRO A 367 -2.04 -8.12 -34.62
CA PRO A 367 -3.09 -9.11 -34.80
C PRO A 367 -3.40 -9.95 -33.57
N TYR A 368 -2.50 -10.02 -32.58
CA TYR A 368 -2.70 -10.77 -31.34
C TYR A 368 -3.29 -9.90 -30.22
N LEU A 369 -3.34 -8.59 -30.44
CA LEU A 369 -3.66 -7.58 -29.43
C LEU A 369 -4.90 -6.75 -29.77
N LEU A 370 -5.29 -6.68 -31.04
CA LEU A 370 -6.44 -5.88 -31.51
C LEU A 370 -7.71 -6.72 -31.64
N PRO A 371 -8.90 -6.13 -31.36
CA PRO A 371 -10.18 -6.83 -31.49
C PRO A 371 -10.54 -7.21 -32.94
N PRO A 372 -11.34 -8.28 -33.15
CA PRO A 372 -11.95 -9.11 -32.11
C PRO A 372 -10.92 -10.05 -31.49
N MET A 373 -10.77 -9.94 -30.17
CA MET A 373 -9.79 -10.73 -29.44
C MET A 373 -10.31 -12.17 -29.34
N PRO A 374 -9.41 -13.16 -29.36
CA PRO A 374 -9.80 -14.55 -29.13
C PRO A 374 -10.47 -14.65 -27.77
N VAL A 375 -11.76 -15.02 -27.77
CA VAL A 375 -12.53 -15.27 -26.54
C VAL A 375 -11.89 -16.47 -25.84
N SER A 376 -11.79 -16.41 -24.51
CA SER A 376 -11.24 -17.53 -23.73
C SER A 376 -11.95 -18.83 -24.11
N PRO A 377 -11.23 -19.87 -24.56
CA PRO A 377 -11.85 -21.10 -25.02
C PRO A 377 -12.57 -21.80 -23.86
N CYS A 378 -13.89 -21.95 -23.98
CA CYS A 378 -14.70 -22.68 -23.01
C CYS A 378 -14.57 -24.18 -23.27
N LYS A 379 -14.04 -24.94 -22.29
CA LYS A 379 -13.96 -26.41 -22.36
C LYS A 379 -15.23 -27.00 -21.72
N VAL A 380 -16.04 -27.69 -22.52
CA VAL A 380 -17.29 -28.31 -22.06
C VAL A 380 -17.11 -29.82 -22.01
N PHE A 381 -17.43 -30.43 -20.86
CA PHE A 381 -17.40 -31.88 -20.68
C PHE A 381 -18.82 -32.41 -20.48
N VAL A 382 -19.24 -33.37 -21.31
CA VAL A 382 -20.59 -33.96 -21.26
C VAL A 382 -20.50 -35.41 -20.80
N PHE A 383 -21.08 -35.72 -19.63
CA PHE A 383 -21.07 -37.06 -19.03
C PHE A 383 -22.48 -37.68 -18.97
N GLY A 384 -22.55 -39.00 -18.77
CA GLY A 384 -23.83 -39.74 -18.74
C GLY A 384 -23.69 -41.22 -19.14
N PRO A 385 -24.77 -42.02 -19.03
CA PRO A 385 -24.75 -43.46 -19.33
C PRO A 385 -24.58 -43.75 -20.84
N PRO A 386 -24.22 -44.98 -21.26
CA PRO A 386 -24.20 -45.35 -22.68
C PRO A 386 -25.57 -45.11 -23.33
N PHE A 387 -25.59 -44.70 -24.60
CA PHE A 387 -26.80 -44.37 -25.39
C PHE A 387 -27.60 -43.11 -24.97
N SER A 388 -27.13 -42.31 -24.02
CA SER A 388 -27.78 -41.05 -23.60
C SER A 388 -27.66 -39.87 -24.59
N GLY A 389 -27.11 -40.08 -25.78
CA GLY A 389 -26.98 -39.03 -26.80
C GLY A 389 -25.86 -38.01 -26.54
N ARG A 390 -24.93 -38.28 -25.62
CA ARG A 390 -23.79 -37.40 -25.27
C ARG A 390 -23.00 -36.92 -26.49
N THR A 391 -22.66 -37.83 -27.39
CA THR A 391 -21.91 -37.50 -28.61
C THR A 391 -22.69 -36.54 -29.50
N THR A 392 -24.01 -36.72 -29.61
CA THR A 392 -24.90 -35.84 -30.36
C THR A 392 -24.93 -34.45 -29.73
N ILE A 393 -25.04 -34.37 -28.41
CA ILE A 393 -25.03 -33.09 -27.66
C ILE A 393 -23.68 -32.38 -27.83
N CYS A 394 -22.54 -33.08 -27.70
CA CYS A 394 -21.22 -32.50 -27.95
C CYS A 394 -21.12 -31.91 -29.36
N ASN A 395 -21.58 -32.64 -30.37
CA ASN A 395 -21.55 -32.18 -31.76
C ASN A 395 -22.45 -30.95 -31.98
N VAL A 396 -23.63 -30.90 -31.36
CA VAL A 396 -24.54 -29.74 -31.44
C VAL A 396 -23.94 -28.52 -30.74
N ILE A 397 -23.35 -28.71 -29.56
CA ILE A 397 -22.68 -27.63 -28.81
C ILE A 397 -21.50 -27.09 -29.62
N ALA A 398 -20.64 -27.96 -30.14
CA ALA A 398 -19.50 -27.55 -30.96
C ALA A 398 -19.93 -26.83 -32.24
N HIS A 399 -20.98 -27.31 -32.92
CA HIS A 399 -21.50 -26.64 -34.11
C HIS A 399 -22.03 -25.22 -33.80
N ASN A 400 -22.81 -25.07 -32.72
CA ASN A 400 -23.42 -23.79 -32.35
C ASN A 400 -22.40 -22.75 -31.90
N TYR A 401 -21.35 -23.18 -31.19
CA TYR A 401 -20.34 -22.28 -30.63
C TYR A 401 -19.02 -22.27 -31.41
N LYS A 402 -18.98 -22.87 -32.62
CA LYS A 402 -17.76 -23.05 -33.44
C LYS A 402 -16.61 -23.71 -32.66
N GLY A 403 -16.94 -24.60 -31.73
CA GLY A 403 -16.00 -25.39 -30.94
C GLY A 403 -15.47 -26.60 -31.71
N LYS A 404 -14.43 -27.24 -31.17
CA LYS A 404 -13.92 -28.53 -31.65
C LYS A 404 -14.34 -29.62 -30.65
N VAL A 405 -14.87 -30.74 -31.14
CA VAL A 405 -15.26 -31.92 -30.33
C VAL A 405 -14.09 -32.85 -30.14
#